data_AF-A0AA38Z8D8-F1
#
_entry.id   AF-A0AA38Z8D8-F1
#
_cell.length_a   1.000
_cell.length_b   1.000
_cell.length_c   1.000
_cell.angle_alpha   90.00
_cell.angle_beta   90.00
_cell.angle_gamma   90.00
#
_symmetry.space_group_name_H-M   'P 1'
#
loop_
_entity.id
_entity.type
_entity.pdbx_description
1 polymer ?
#
loop_
_entity_poly.entity_id
_entity_poly.type
_entity_poly.pdbx_seq_one_letter_code
_entity_poly.pdbx_strand_id
1 'polypeptide(L)' 'MQHCLASIARIGVACSEESPGDRMDIKDVVMELNIIKKVFLGAGNHGERHIRMQLPAEGTSQLGGD' A
#
# COMPACT_ATOMS: atom_id res chain seq x y z
N MET A 1 -14.38 -13.77 -7.87
CA MET A 1 -13.67 -13.93 -6.59
C MET A 1 -12.32 -14.65 -6.74
N GLN A 2 -12.26 -15.86 -7.33
CA GLN A 2 -11.01 -16.63 -7.48
C GLN A 2 -9.90 -15.87 -8.23
N HIS A 3 -10.23 -15.07 -9.25
CA HIS A 3 -9.25 -14.24 -9.96
C HIS A 3 -8.57 -13.18 -9.07
N CYS A 4 -9.31 -12.57 -8.12
CA CYS A 4 -8.73 -11.62 -7.16
C CYS A 4 -7.75 -12.32 -6.23
N LEU A 5 -8.13 -13.49 -5.69
CA LEU A 5 -7.26 -14.29 -4.82
C LEU A 5 -6.00 -14.77 -5.55
N ALA A 6 -6.13 -15.24 -6.79
CA ALA A 6 -4.99 -15.64 -7.61
C ALA A 6 -4.06 -14.47 -7.94
N SER A 7 -4.57 -13.24 -8.03
CA SER A 7 -3.75 -12.04 -8.25
C SER A 7 -3.04 -11.62 -6.96
N ILE A 8 -3.74 -11.63 -5.81
CA ILE A 8 -3.13 -11.38 -4.49
C ILE A 8 -2.02 -12.37 -4.21
N ALA A 9 -2.23 -13.66 -4.49
CA ALA A 9 -1.21 -14.69 -4.29
C ALA A 9 0.04 -14.43 -5.15
N ARG A 10 -0.12 -14.02 -6.41
CA ARG A 10 1.00 -13.66 -7.30
C ARG A 10 1.79 -12.47 -6.76
N ILE A 11 1.10 -11.43 -6.28
CA ILE A 11 1.73 -10.27 -5.65
C ILE A 11 2.50 -10.71 -4.40
N GLY A 12 1.89 -11.55 -3.56
CA GLY A 12 2.52 -12.08 -2.35
C GLY A 12 3.80 -12.87 -2.63
N VAL A 13 3.79 -13.72 -3.66
CA VAL A 13 4.99 -14.43 -4.13
C VAL A 13 6.06 -13.43 -4.60
N ALA A 14 5.70 -12.49 -5.47
CA ALA A 14 6.63 -11.48 -5.97
C ALA A 14 7.20 -10.55 -4.87
N CYS A 15 6.47 -10.33 -3.77
CA CYS A 15 6.99 -9.60 -2.61
C CYS A 15 7.94 -10.44 -1.74
N SER A 16 7.86 -11.77 -1.86
CA SER A 16 8.59 -12.75 -1.05
C SER A 16 9.81 -13.32 -1.78
N GLU A 17 10.18 -12.76 -2.94
CA GLU A 17 11.41 -13.12 -3.63
C GLU A 17 12.61 -12.95 -2.69
N GLU A 18 13.52 -13.92 -2.72
CA GLU A 18 14.65 -14.03 -1.79
C GLU A 18 15.56 -12.79 -1.89
N SER A 19 15.86 -12.38 -3.12
CA SER A 19 16.66 -11.22 -3.46
C SER A 19 15.81 -9.93 -3.42
N PRO A 20 16.25 -8.86 -2.74
CA PRO A 20 15.53 -7.59 -2.72
C PRO A 20 15.34 -6.95 -4.10
N GLY A 21 16.26 -7.20 -5.05
CA GLY A 21 16.21 -6.63 -6.40
C GLY A 21 15.18 -7.29 -7.30
N ASP A 22 14.76 -8.51 -6.97
CA ASP A 22 13.77 -9.28 -7.73
C ASP A 22 12.35 -9.08 -7.19
N ARG A 23 12.22 -8.44 -6.02
CA ARG A 23 10.92 -8.08 -5.46
C ARG A 23 10.25 -7.01 -6.30
N MET A 24 8.94 -7.15 -6.46
CA MET A 24 8.11 -6.12 -7.08
C MET A 24 8.25 -4.78 -6.34
N ASP A 25 8.33 -3.68 -7.08
CA ASP A 25 8.40 -2.34 -6.49
C ASP A 25 7.14 -2.07 -5.64
N ILE A 26 7.33 -1.46 -4.47
CA ILE A 26 6.23 -1.23 -3.53
C ILE A 26 5.12 -0.35 -4.11
N LYS A 27 5.45 0.56 -5.04
CA LYS A 27 4.44 1.38 -5.74
C LYS A 27 3.57 0.53 -6.64
N ASP A 28 4.18 -0.43 -7.34
CA ASP A 28 3.46 -1.37 -8.20
C ASP A 28 2.57 -2.30 -7.38
N VAL A 29 3.09 -2.82 -6.26
CA VAL A 29 2.31 -3.62 -5.30
C VAL A 29 1.06 -2.86 -4.83
N VAL A 30 1.22 -1.60 -4.40
CA VAL A 30 0.09 -0.78 -3.92
C VAL A 30 -0.89 -0.48 -5.04
N MET A 31 -0.41 -0.22 -6.26
CA MET A 31 -1.26 0.02 -7.43
C MET A 31 -2.13 -1.21 -7.75
N GLU A 32 -1.50 -2.38 -7.87
CA GLU A 32 -2.18 -3.64 -8.18
C GLU A 32 -3.18 -4.04 -7.09
N LEU A 33 -2.81 -3.93 -5.81
CA LEU A 33 -3.72 -4.20 -4.70
C LEU A 33 -4.93 -3.26 -4.68
N ASN A 34 -4.74 -1.99 -5.03
CA ASN A 34 -5.85 -1.03 -5.13
C ASN A 34 -6.79 -1.36 -6.30
N ILE A 35 -6.25 -1.85 -7.43
CA ILE A 35 -7.07 -2.34 -8.55
C ILE A 35 -7.88 -3.55 -8.10
N ILE A 36 -7.24 -4.53 -7.46
CA ILE A 36 -7.91 -5.74 -6.95
C ILE A 36 -9.01 -5.35 -5.94
N LYS A 37 -8.73 -4.41 -5.04
CA LYS A 37 -9.72 -3.88 -4.08
C LYS A 37 -10.94 -3.30 -4.79
N LYS A 38 -10.75 -2.46 -5.81
CA LYS A 38 -11.85 -1.85 -6.58
C LYS A 38 -12.67 -2.89 -7.33
N VAL A 39 -12.01 -3.87 -7.95
CA VAL A 39 -12.67 -4.96 -8.68
C VAL A 39 -13.44 -5.88 -7.73
N PHE A 40 -12.83 -6.25 -6.60
CA PHE A 40 -13.42 -7.16 -5.63
C PHE A 40 -14.62 -6.54 -4.90
N LEU A 41 -14.54 -5.26 -4.52
CA LEU A 41 -15.61 -4.56 -3.80
C LEU A 41 -16.71 -4.02 -4.75
N GLY A 42 -16.48 -4.06 -6.07
CA GLY A 42 -17.31 -3.34 -7.03
C GLY A 42 -17.08 -1.83 -6.89
N ALA A 43 -17.18 -1.07 -7.99
CA ALA A 43 -16.98 0.38 -7.96
C ALA A 43 -18.02 1.07 -7.06
N GLY A 44 -17.67 1.28 -5.78
CA GLY A 44 -18.39 2.11 -4.80
C GLY A 44 -19.41 1.38 -3.92
N ASN A 45 -19.12 1.30 -2.62
CA ASN A 45 -19.97 1.96 -1.62
C ASN A 45 -19.32 1.98 -0.23
N HIS A 46 -19.19 3.21 0.30
CA HIS A 46 -19.15 3.59 1.71
C HIS A 46 -18.09 2.94 2.62
N GLY A 47 -16.95 3.61 2.82
CA GLY A 47 -16.04 3.20 3.89
C GLY A 47 -14.68 3.89 3.97
N GLU A 48 -14.32 4.82 3.10
CA GLU A 48 -13.11 5.64 3.27
C GLU A 48 -13.37 6.78 4.26
N ARG A 49 -13.63 6.43 5.52
CA ARG A 49 -13.34 7.32 6.63
C ARG A 49 -12.31 6.59 7.48
N HIS A 50 -11.11 7.18 7.59
CA HIS A 50 -10.22 7.06 8.75
C HIS A 50 -8.92 6.21 8.69
N ILE A 51 -8.13 6.19 7.61
CA ILE A 51 -6.68 5.86 7.76
C ILE A 51 -5.78 6.92 7.13
N ARG A 52 -6.11 8.19 7.40
CA ARG A 52 -5.16 9.29 7.32
C ARG A 52 -5.19 10.05 8.63
N MET A 53 -4.78 9.38 9.71
CA MET A 53 -4.25 10.10 10.88
C MET A 53 -2.73 9.95 10.89
N GLN A 54 -2.10 11.08 10.57
CA GLN A 54 -0.81 11.54 11.06
C GLN A 54 0.44 10.86 10.47
N LEU A 55 0.85 11.37 9.31
CA LEU A 55 2.28 11.64 9.10
C LEU A 55 2.71 12.65 10.19
N PRO A 56 3.81 12.42 10.93
CA PRO A 56 4.36 13.45 11.80
C PRO A 56 4.84 14.61 10.91
N ALA A 57 4.42 15.83 11.25
CA ALA A 57 5.01 17.02 10.67
C ALA A 57 6.52 16.99 10.96
N GLU A 58 7.26 17.29 9.90
CA GLU A 58 8.71 17.43 9.87
C GLU A 58 9.21 18.37 10.97
N GLY A 59 10.42 18.09 11.46
CA GLY A 59 11.09 18.89 12.46
C GLY A 59 11.37 20.31 11.98
N THR A 60 11.23 21.25 12.91
CA THR A 60 11.92 22.54 12.85
C THR A 60 12.76 22.69 14.10
N SER A 61 14.07 22.61 13.89
CA SER A 61 15.12 23.05 14.81
C SER A 61 14.82 24.47 15.28
N GLN A 62 14.84 24.72 16.58
CA GLN A 62 15.05 26.06 17.13
C GLN A 62 16.08 25.93 18.25
N LEU A 63 17.30 26.36 17.94
CA LEU A 63 18.35 26.65 18.90
C LEU A 63 17.94 27.91 19.67
N GLY A 64 18.07 27.90 20.99
CA GLY A 64 17.91 29.07 21.83
C GLY A 64 18.50 28.78 23.20
N GLY A 65 19.76 29.18 23.38
CA GLY A 65 20.38 29.29 24.68
C GLY A 65 20.64 30.76 24.96
N ASP A 66 20.28 31.19 26.16
CA ASP A 66 20.86 32.30 26.93
C ASP A 66 20.70 31.94 28.41
#